data_AF-A0A0A9WUF3-F1
#
_entry.id   AF-A0A0A9WUF3-F1
#
_cell.length_a   1.000
_cell.length_b   1.000
_cell.length_c   1.000
_cell.angle_alpha   90.00
_cell.angle_beta   90.00
_cell.angle_gamma   90.00
#
_symmetry.space_group_name_H-M   'P 1'
#
loop_
_entity.id
_entity.type
_entity.pdbx_description
1 polymer ?
#
loop_
_entity_poly.entity_id
_entity_poly.type
_entity_poly.pdbx_seq_one_letter_code
_entity_poly.pdbx_strand_id
1 'polypeptide(L)'
;DTVRDWLVSRGTCPISYAWRDLGSDFWPRWVRTAVCLRPPTGTCSWPPGMSCVSAPPKHLQVLRWHCRLRKKSKRKKADENNVWGDVQKKEAHQKKKGRRKRYRCLWVKVPYPVPEDCVCACAL
;
A
#
# COMPACT_ATOMS: atom_id res chain seq x y z
N ASP A 1 -37.94 22.42 10.79
CA ASP A 1 -37.61 23.37 9.71
C ASP A 1 -37.51 22.66 8.36
N THR A 2 -38.56 22.73 7.53
CA THR A 2 -38.68 21.96 6.28
C THR A 2 -37.58 22.24 5.25
N VAL A 3 -37.12 23.49 5.16
CA VAL A 3 -36.05 23.90 4.23
C VAL A 3 -34.69 23.33 4.65
N ARG A 4 -34.42 23.28 5.96
CA ARG A 4 -33.18 22.70 6.50
C ARG A 4 -33.12 21.20 6.19
N ASP A 5 -34.21 20.48 6.43
CA ASP A 5 -34.27 19.04 6.18
C ASP A 5 -34.14 18.73 4.68
N TRP A 6 -34.75 19.54 3.82
CA TRP A 6 -34.58 19.45 2.37
C TRP A 6 -33.13 19.65 1.94
N LEU A 7 -32.45 20.67 2.49
CA LEU A 7 -31.06 20.96 2.14
C LEU A 7 -30.12 19.84 2.62
N VAL A 8 -30.32 19.33 3.82
CA VAL A 8 -29.56 18.19 4.36
C VAL A 8 -29.79 16.95 3.51
N SER A 9 -31.05 16.62 3.18
CA SER A 9 -31.38 15.47 2.34
C SER A 9 -30.75 15.57 0.94
N ARG A 10 -30.66 16.78 0.37
CA ARG A 10 -30.06 17.00 -0.95
C ARG A 10 -28.53 16.94 -0.92
N GLY A 11 -27.93 17.50 0.14
CA GLY A 11 -26.48 17.50 0.34
C GLY A 11 -25.90 16.17 0.81
N THR A 12 -26.74 15.27 1.33
CA THR A 12 -26.30 13.96 1.83
C THR A 12 -26.06 13.00 0.67
N CYS A 13 -24.84 12.46 0.60
CA CYS A 13 -24.46 11.49 -0.41
C CYS A 13 -24.68 10.06 0.08
N PRO A 14 -25.54 9.27 -0.58
CA PRO A 14 -25.74 7.87 -0.21
C PRO A 14 -24.47 7.05 -0.49
N ILE A 15 -24.14 6.13 0.42
CA ILE A 15 -22.97 5.25 0.32
C ILE A 15 -23.39 3.80 0.40
N SER A 16 -22.63 2.93 -0.27
CA SER A 16 -22.70 1.48 -0.13
C SER A 16 -21.35 0.93 0.27
N TYR A 17 -21.30 -0.12 1.08
CA TYR A 17 -20.05 -0.76 1.47
C TYR A 17 -19.78 -1.97 0.60
N ALA A 18 -18.58 -2.03 0.03
CA ALA A 18 -18.10 -3.15 -0.75
C ALA A 18 -16.79 -3.69 -0.17
N TRP A 19 -16.60 -5.00 -0.22
CA TRP A 19 -15.33 -5.63 0.13
C TRP A 19 -14.40 -5.61 -1.07
N ARG A 20 -13.21 -5.03 -0.90
CA ARG A 20 -12.14 -5.01 -1.90
C ARG A 20 -11.08 -6.03 -1.52
N ASP A 21 -10.68 -6.86 -2.49
CA ASP A 21 -9.55 -7.79 -2.34
C ASP A 21 -8.23 -7.06 -2.61
N LEU A 22 -7.31 -7.08 -1.63
CA LEU A 22 -5.95 -6.55 -1.76
C LEU A 22 -4.95 -7.60 -2.27
N GLY A 23 -5.33 -8.88 -2.29
CA GLY A 23 -4.49 -10.00 -2.73
C GLY A 23 -3.82 -10.76 -1.59
N SER A 24 -3.10 -11.83 -1.97
CA SER A 24 -2.44 -12.75 -1.02
C SER A 24 -1.28 -12.16 -0.24
N ASP A 25 -0.69 -11.09 -0.75
CA ASP A 25 0.43 -10.40 -0.11
C ASP A 25 -0.03 -9.40 0.96
N PHE A 26 -1.33 -9.28 1.22
CA PHE A 26 -1.87 -8.35 2.20
C PHE A 26 -2.67 -9.07 3.29
N TRP A 27 -2.54 -8.58 4.51
CA TRP A 27 -3.30 -9.06 5.65
C TRP A 27 -3.85 -7.87 6.48
N PRO A 28 -5.17 -7.76 6.69
CA PRO A 28 -6.23 -8.60 6.12
C PRO A 28 -6.35 -8.44 4.60
N ARG A 29 -6.68 -9.53 3.91
CA ARG A 29 -6.81 -9.56 2.44
C ARG A 29 -8.00 -8.74 1.94
N TRP A 30 -9.12 -8.80 2.65
CA TRP A 30 -10.35 -8.10 2.29
C TRP A 30 -10.51 -6.86 3.15
N VAL A 31 -10.76 -5.73 2.50
CA VAL A 31 -10.95 -4.44 3.17
C VAL A 31 -12.26 -3.82 2.75
N ARG A 32 -13.06 -3.39 3.73
CA ARG A 32 -14.34 -2.73 3.51
C ARG A 32 -14.09 -1.30 3.03
N THR A 33 -14.58 -0.99 1.83
CA THR A 33 -14.47 0.33 1.19
C THR A 33 -15.87 0.90 0.95
N ALA A 34 -16.02 2.22 1.11
CA ALA A 34 -17.24 2.92 0.73
C ALA A 34 -17.25 3.24 -0.78
N VAL A 35 -18.40 2.99 -1.40
CA VAL A 35 -18.70 3.29 -2.79
C VAL A 35 -19.83 4.31 -2.83
N CYS A 36 -19.57 5.46 -3.45
CA CYS A 36 -20.53 6.55 -3.54
C CYS A 36 -21.61 6.24 -4.57
N LEU A 37 -22.87 6.36 -4.16
CA LEU A 37 -24.01 6.26 -5.05
C LEU A 37 -24.36 7.65 -5.59
N ARG A 38 -24.79 7.72 -6.85
CA ARG A 38 -25.22 8.99 -7.44
C ARG A 38 -26.63 9.35 -6.93
N PRO A 39 -26.88 10.60 -6.53
CA PRO A 39 -28.21 11.05 -6.16
C PRO A 39 -29.12 11.09 -7.41
N PRO A 40 -30.46 10.98 -7.25
CA PRO A 40 -31.40 10.97 -8.38
C PRO A 40 -31.34 12.21 -9.26
N THR A 41 -31.02 13.37 -8.67
CA THR A 41 -30.88 14.67 -9.34
C THR A 41 -29.57 14.83 -10.11
N GLY A 42 -28.62 13.89 -9.97
CA GLY A 42 -27.27 13.97 -10.55
C GLY A 42 -26.31 14.90 -9.81
N THR A 43 -26.81 15.95 -9.12
CA THR A 43 -26.01 16.87 -8.29
C THR A 43 -26.44 16.83 -6.83
N CYS A 44 -25.47 17.00 -5.91
CA CYS A 44 -25.71 17.05 -4.46
C CYS A 44 -25.78 18.50 -3.91
N SER A 45 -25.31 19.49 -4.66
CA SER A 45 -25.38 20.91 -4.25
C SER A 45 -26.62 21.64 -4.77
N TRP A 46 -26.89 22.78 -4.11
CA TRP A 46 -27.78 23.83 -4.61
C TRP A 46 -27.06 25.19 -4.47
N PRO A 47 -26.85 25.96 -5.57
CA PRO A 47 -27.13 25.61 -6.97
C PRO A 47 -26.38 24.35 -7.46
N PRO A 48 -26.84 23.74 -8.57
CA PRO A 48 -26.20 22.56 -9.15
C PRO A 48 -24.75 22.86 -9.58
N GLY A 49 -23.82 21.95 -9.27
CA GLY A 49 -22.41 22.07 -9.67
C GLY A 49 -21.48 21.07 -8.99
N MET A 50 -21.85 20.58 -7.81
CA MET A 50 -21.12 19.53 -7.09
C MET A 50 -21.75 18.15 -7.27
N SER A 51 -20.93 17.12 -7.13
CA SER A 51 -21.34 15.72 -7.21
C SER A 51 -20.85 14.94 -5.99
N CYS A 52 -21.44 13.77 -5.75
CA CYS A 52 -20.99 12.90 -4.68
C CYS A 52 -19.69 12.21 -5.08
N VAL A 53 -18.61 12.54 -4.35
CA VAL A 53 -17.28 11.97 -4.55
C VAL A 53 -16.81 11.28 -3.28
N SER A 54 -15.83 10.39 -3.42
CA SER A 54 -15.21 9.74 -2.26
C SER A 54 -14.57 10.78 -1.34
N ALA A 55 -14.84 10.67 -0.05
CA ALA A 55 -14.16 11.47 0.96
C ALA A 55 -12.64 11.17 0.95
N PRO A 56 -11.82 12.06 1.53
CA PRO A 56 -10.41 11.77 1.75
C PRO A 56 -10.22 10.41 2.43
N PRO A 57 -9.40 9.51 1.87
CA PRO A 57 -9.29 8.16 2.39
C PRO A 57 -8.62 8.14 3.76
N LYS A 58 -9.12 7.30 4.66
CA LYS A 58 -8.44 7.01 5.93
C LYS A 58 -7.35 5.97 5.70
N HIS A 59 -6.24 6.12 6.39
CA HIS A 59 -5.09 5.22 6.24
C HIS A 59 -5.19 4.09 7.25
N LEU A 60 -5.60 2.91 6.80
CA LEU A 60 -5.58 1.71 7.61
C LEU A 60 -4.16 1.14 7.66
N GLN A 61 -3.76 0.62 8.83
CA GLN A 61 -2.48 -0.08 8.98
C GLN A 61 -2.67 -1.54 8.61
N VAL A 62 -2.31 -1.90 7.38
CA VAL A 62 -2.35 -3.29 6.89
C VAL A 62 -0.96 -3.90 6.91
N LEU A 63 -0.88 -5.22 6.95
CA LEU A 63 0.38 -5.93 6.77
C LEU A 63 0.56 -6.28 5.30
N ARG A 64 1.77 -6.05 4.78
CA ARG A 64 2.19 -6.47 3.45
C ARG A 64 3.31 -7.50 3.55
N TRP A 65 3.20 -8.62 2.86
CA TRP A 65 4.24 -9.61 2.74
C TRP A 65 5.34 -9.07 1.82
N HIS A 66 6.55 -8.92 2.35
CA HIS A 66 7.63 -8.26 1.64
C HIS A 66 8.94 -9.04 1.73
N CYS A 67 9.50 -9.38 0.57
CA CYS A 67 10.74 -10.13 0.45
C CYS A 67 11.93 -9.22 0.15
N ARG A 68 12.95 -9.23 1.02
CA ARG A 68 14.21 -8.49 0.84
C ARG A 68 15.38 -9.42 0.60
N LEU A 69 16.34 -8.97 -0.21
CA LEU A 69 17.57 -9.71 -0.45
C LEU A 69 18.44 -9.71 0.83
N ARG A 70 18.86 -10.89 1.29
CA ARG A 70 19.79 -11.01 2.42
C ARG A 70 21.17 -10.49 1.99
N LYS A 71 21.50 -9.25 2.36
CA LYS A 71 22.88 -8.73 2.23
C LYS A 71 23.80 -9.66 3.03
N LYS A 72 24.82 -10.23 2.37
CA LYS A 72 25.87 -10.94 3.09
C LYS A 72 26.68 -9.86 3.80
N SER A 73 26.61 -9.81 5.13
CA SER A 73 27.62 -9.07 5.89
C SER A 73 28.97 -9.63 5.45
N LYS A 74 29.76 -8.82 4.73
CA LYS A 74 31.16 -9.12 4.56
C LYS A 74 31.70 -9.14 5.99
N ARG A 75 31.97 -10.30 6.57
CA ARG A 75 32.92 -10.41 7.68
C ARG A 75 34.18 -9.73 7.16
N LYS A 76 34.47 -8.50 7.60
CA LYS A 76 35.79 -7.90 7.46
C LYS A 76 36.72 -8.94 8.09
N LYS A 77 37.53 -9.63 7.29
CA LYS A 77 38.72 -10.27 7.86
C LYS A 77 39.53 -9.12 8.45
N ALA A 78 39.89 -9.24 9.73
CA ALA A 78 40.90 -8.38 10.30
C ALA A 78 42.15 -8.51 9.43
N ASP A 79 42.65 -7.36 9.03
CA ASP A 79 43.92 -7.21 8.32
C ASP A 79 45.01 -7.32 9.39
N GLU A 80 45.59 -8.52 9.52
CA GLU A 80 46.85 -8.71 10.25
C GLU A 80 47.95 -8.84 9.21
N ASN A 81 48.80 -7.81 9.18
CA ASN A 81 50.00 -7.72 8.37
C ASN A 81 50.85 -8.98 8.55
N ASN A 82 51.09 -9.72 7.46
CA ASN A 82 52.20 -10.66 7.39
C ASN A 82 53.03 -10.38 6.14
N VAL A 83 54.23 -9.87 6.42
CA VAL A 83 55.38 -9.69 5.54
C VAL A 83 55.99 -11.09 5.28
N TRP A 84 56.18 -11.39 4.00
CA TRP A 84 56.96 -12.50 3.39
C TRP A 84 56.33 -13.90 3.38
N GLY A 85 56.23 -14.45 2.16
CA GLY A 85 55.79 -15.81 1.89
C GLY A 85 55.45 -15.99 0.41
N ASP A 86 56.48 -16.12 -0.41
CA ASP A 86 56.41 -16.62 -1.79
C ASP A 86 55.81 -18.05 -1.84
N VAL A 87 55.61 -18.57 -3.05
CA VAL A 87 55.18 -19.95 -3.41
C VAL A 87 53.73 -20.08 -3.93
N GLN A 88 53.65 -20.04 -5.26
CA GLN A 88 52.83 -20.85 -6.17
C GLN A 88 51.40 -21.21 -5.73
N LYS A 89 50.40 -20.55 -6.33
CA LYS A 89 48.99 -20.96 -6.22
C LYS A 89 48.46 -21.50 -7.55
N LYS A 90 48.25 -22.81 -7.56
CA LYS A 90 47.55 -23.59 -8.59
C LYS A 90 46.24 -22.92 -9.01
N GLU A 91 46.00 -22.89 -10.32
CA GLU A 91 44.76 -22.46 -10.94
C GLU A 91 43.61 -23.37 -10.51
N ALA A 92 42.91 -22.99 -9.44
CA ALA A 92 41.67 -23.62 -9.08
C ALA A 92 40.58 -23.13 -10.05
N HIS A 93 40.21 -23.99 -11.00
CA HIS A 93 39.04 -23.86 -11.87
C HIS A 93 37.76 -23.77 -11.01
N GLN A 94 37.50 -22.58 -10.46
CA GLN A 94 36.36 -22.36 -9.57
C GLN A 94 35.11 -22.20 -10.45
N LYS A 95 34.43 -23.32 -10.73
CA LYS A 95 33.05 -23.33 -11.23
C LYS A 95 32.24 -22.38 -10.33
N LYS A 96 31.94 -21.18 -10.84
CA LYS A 96 31.08 -20.19 -10.18
C LYS A 96 29.65 -20.76 -10.13
N LYS A 97 29.38 -21.66 -9.18
CA LYS A 97 28.02 -22.08 -8.84
C LYS A 97 27.27 -20.81 -8.42
N GLY A 98 26.39 -20.33 -9.28
CA GLY A 98 25.63 -19.09 -9.09
C GLY A 98 25.07 -19.02 -7.67
N ARG A 99 25.48 -18.01 -6.90
CA ARG A 99 25.04 -17.85 -5.51
C ARG A 99 23.54 -17.53 -5.55
N ARG A 100 22.68 -18.53 -5.33
CA ARG A 100 21.24 -18.33 -5.16
C ARG A 100 21.04 -17.24 -4.10
N LYS A 101 20.46 -16.11 -4.54
CA LYS A 101 20.12 -14.96 -3.73
C LYS A 101 19.15 -15.43 -2.64
N ARG A 102 19.57 -15.44 -1.37
CA ARG A 102 18.71 -15.85 -0.26
C ARG A 102 17.80 -14.66 0.07
N TYR A 103 16.55 -14.69 -0.36
CA TYR A 103 15.55 -13.71 0.06
C TYR A 103 15.07 -14.03 1.48
N ARG A 104 14.69 -13.00 2.24
CA ARG A 104 13.93 -13.14 3.50
C ARG A 104 12.65 -12.36 3.36
N CYS A 105 11.53 -13.02 3.61
CA CYS A 105 10.22 -12.41 3.53
C CYS A 105 9.66 -12.23 4.94
N LEU A 106 8.97 -11.13 5.16
CA LEU A 106 8.35 -10.80 6.44
C LEU A 106 7.15 -9.87 6.21
N TRP A 107 6.22 -9.88 7.17
CA TRP A 107 5.09 -8.95 7.20
C TRP A 107 5.55 -7.57 7.67
N VAL A 108 5.36 -6.55 6.83
CA VAL A 108 5.61 -5.14 7.17
C VAL A 108 4.29 -4.40 7.31
N LYS A 109 4.15 -3.55 8.35
CA LYS A 109 3.02 -2.63 8.46
C LYS A 109 3.17 -1.53 7.43
N VAL A 110 2.12 -1.30 6.63
CA VAL A 110 2.06 -0.24 5.62
C VAL A 110 0.73 0.50 5.72
N PRO A 111 0.72 1.83 5.55
CA PRO A 111 -0.52 2.59 5.45
C PRO A 111 -1.20 2.28 4.10
N TYR A 112 -2.48 1.95 4.13
CA TYR A 112 -3.30 1.71 2.95
C TYR A 112 -4.52 2.64 2.95
N PRO A 113 -4.72 3.45 1.88
CA PRO A 113 -5.82 4.42 1.82
C PRO A 113 -7.16 3.72 1.52
N VAL A 114 -8.14 3.93 2.40
CA VAL A 114 -9.49 3.36 2.28
C VAL A 114 -10.52 4.48 2.40
N PRO A 115 -11.31 4.74 1.34
CA PRO A 115 -12.51 5.58 1.43
C PRO A 115 -13.52 4.95 2.40
N GLU A 116 -13.93 5.69 3.42
CA GLU A 116 -14.96 5.25 4.38
C GLU A 116 -16.30 5.96 4.20
N ASP A 117 -16.29 7.12 3.54
CA ASP A 117 -17.44 8.02 3.39
C ASP A 117 -17.45 8.70 2.02
N CYS A 118 -18.54 9.39 1.72
CA CYS A 118 -18.69 10.22 0.52
C CYS A 118 -19.13 11.62 0.89
N VAL A 119 -18.63 12.60 0.15
CA VAL A 119 -18.89 14.03 0.39
C VAL A 119 -19.39 14.69 -0.89
N CYS A 120 -20.19 15.73 -0.71
CA CYS A 120 -20.60 16.59 -1.81
C CYS A 120 -19.46 17.57 -2.11
N ALA A 121 -18.80 17.42 -3.26
CA ALA A 121 -17.71 18.31 -3.68
C ALA A 121 -17.67 18.46 -5.20
N CYS A 122 -16.85 19.40 -5.69
CA CYS A 122 -16.59 19.53 -7.11
C CYS A 122 -15.94 18.24 -7.63
N ALA A 123 -16.47 17.70 -8.74
CA ALA A 123 -15.77 16.67 -9.47
C ALA A 123 -14.51 17.28 -10.08
N LEU A 124 -13.35 16.69 -9.80
CA LEU A 124 -12.09 16.98 -10.48
C LEU A 124 -12.04 16.26 -11.84
#